data_AF-A0A3B9IYC1-F1
#
_entry.id   AF-A0A3B9IYC1-F1
#
_cell.length_a   1.000
_cell.length_b   1.000
_cell.length_c   1.000
_cell.angle_alpha   90.00
_cell.angle_beta   90.00
_cell.angle_gamma   90.00
#
_symmetry.space_group_name_H-M   'P 1'
#
loop_
_entity.id
_entity.type
_entity.pdbx_description
1 polymer ?
#
loop_
_entity_poly.entity_id
_entity_poly.type
_entity_poly.pdbx_seq_one_letter_code
_entity_poly.pdbx_strand_id
1 'polypeptide(L)'
;MKEYISKYGTVSAENASDIIRNYSGTVYAVYSDHFLCSESKDVDIPHLMELRIFSEESEFRIFRYDLGSDFFWRYIDDTSFRQALGQEDDEFLKDFNNRIFDEIHLLDCDREKSHGYSYFTRAGAEYSLPAENAEKIMIRNYLDYDKNGMLSVNDFRIVKIL
;
A
#
# COMPACT_ATOMS: atom_id res chain seq x y z
N MET A 1 4.57 7.15 18.03
CA MET A 1 4.48 6.19 16.90
C MET A 1 3.00 5.99 16.62
N LYS A 2 2.58 5.90 15.36
CA LYS A 2 1.15 5.75 15.04
C LYS A 2 0.72 4.30 15.25
N GLU A 3 -0.44 4.11 15.87
CA GLU A 3 -0.94 2.80 16.34
C GLU A 3 -1.21 1.80 15.20
N TYR A 4 -1.51 2.30 14.00
CA TYR A 4 -1.76 1.46 12.82
C TYR A 4 -0.48 0.86 12.20
N ILE A 5 0.71 1.33 12.58
CA ILE A 5 1.98 0.78 12.10
C ILE A 5 2.46 -0.27 13.11
N SER A 6 2.41 -1.55 12.71
CA SER A 6 2.81 -2.67 13.57
C SER A 6 4.32 -2.86 13.63
N LYS A 7 5.03 -2.59 12.51
CA LYS A 7 6.50 -2.66 12.43
C LYS A 7 7.03 -1.61 11.46
N TYR A 8 8.25 -1.15 11.67
CA TYR A 8 8.93 -0.22 10.76
C TYR A 8 10.43 -0.28 10.99
N GLY A 9 11.19 0.29 10.06
CA GLY A 9 12.64 0.42 10.22
C GLY A 9 13.33 0.90 8.96
N THR A 10 14.64 0.70 8.94
CA THR A 10 15.49 0.91 7.78
C THR A 10 16.20 -0.39 7.41
N VAL A 11 16.55 -0.55 6.14
CA VAL A 11 17.33 -1.69 5.66
C VAL A 11 18.21 -1.24 4.50
N SER A 12 19.44 -1.76 4.43
CA SER A 12 20.30 -1.49 3.28
C SER A 12 19.76 -2.17 2.03
N ALA A 13 20.09 -1.63 0.86
CA ALA A 13 19.66 -2.20 -0.42
C ALA A 13 20.11 -3.68 -0.57
N GLU A 14 21.29 -4.03 -0.06
CA GLU A 14 21.83 -5.40 -0.09
C GLU A 14 20.97 -6.40 0.69
N ASN A 15 20.31 -5.95 1.75
CA ASN A 15 19.50 -6.80 2.64
C ASN A 15 17.98 -6.64 2.40
N ALA A 16 17.56 -5.80 1.46
CA ALA A 16 16.13 -5.53 1.23
C ALA A 16 15.35 -6.79 0.83
N SER A 17 15.95 -7.70 0.06
CA SER A 17 15.31 -8.96 -0.33
C SER A 17 14.94 -9.84 0.87
N ASP A 18 15.74 -9.83 1.95
CA ASP A 18 15.50 -10.67 3.11
C ASP A 18 14.27 -10.21 3.91
N ILE A 19 14.05 -8.90 3.99
CA ILE A 19 12.84 -8.39 4.64
C ILE A 19 11.60 -8.57 3.77
N ILE A 20 11.71 -8.32 2.46
CA ILE A 20 10.60 -8.43 1.50
C ILE A 20 9.98 -9.83 1.51
N ARG A 21 10.81 -10.87 1.62
CA ARG A 21 10.37 -12.28 1.63
C ARG A 21 9.39 -12.63 2.77
N ASN A 22 9.38 -11.86 3.85
CA ASN A 22 8.53 -12.13 5.01
C ASN A 22 7.07 -11.72 4.81
N TYR A 23 6.75 -10.97 3.75
CA TYR A 23 5.42 -10.42 3.51
C TYR A 23 4.84 -10.96 2.22
N SER A 24 3.54 -11.23 2.18
CA SER A 24 2.83 -11.82 1.03
C SER A 24 1.58 -11.05 0.69
N GLY A 25 1.21 -11.07 -0.58
CA GLY A 25 0.09 -10.30 -1.13
C GLY A 25 0.43 -9.83 -2.54
N THR A 26 -0.47 -9.03 -3.09
CA THR A 26 -0.28 -8.39 -4.39
C THR A 26 0.84 -7.36 -4.30
N VAL A 27 1.70 -7.36 -5.32
CA VAL A 27 2.87 -6.48 -5.42
C VAL A 27 2.54 -5.28 -6.30
N TYR A 28 2.88 -4.09 -5.82
CA TYR A 28 3.01 -2.87 -6.61
C TYR A 28 4.42 -2.32 -6.42
N ALA A 29 5.23 -2.35 -7.47
CA ALA A 29 6.60 -1.89 -7.48
C ALA A 29 6.76 -0.69 -8.41
N VAL A 30 7.45 0.34 -7.94
CA VAL A 30 7.78 1.55 -8.68
C VAL A 30 9.29 1.62 -8.81
N TYR A 31 9.75 1.82 -10.04
CA TYR A 31 11.15 2.00 -10.41
C TYR A 31 11.34 3.43 -10.92
N SER A 32 12.58 3.81 -11.27
CA SER A 32 12.88 5.16 -11.77
C SER A 32 12.25 5.48 -13.13
N ASP A 33 11.89 4.47 -13.91
CA ASP A 33 11.47 4.59 -15.31
C ASP A 33 10.15 3.86 -15.64
N HIS A 34 9.66 3.00 -14.74
CA HIS A 34 8.42 2.26 -14.92
C HIS A 34 7.82 1.82 -13.58
N PHE A 35 6.66 1.17 -13.63
CA PHE A 35 6.05 0.48 -12.49
C PHE A 35 5.56 -0.91 -12.92
N LEU A 36 5.36 -1.78 -11.94
CA LEU A 36 4.83 -3.12 -12.12
C LEU A 36 3.76 -3.37 -11.05
N CYS A 37 2.65 -4.00 -11.44
CA CYS A 37 1.73 -4.60 -10.49
C CYS A 37 1.55 -6.08 -10.82
N SER A 38 1.83 -6.97 -9.88
CA SER A 38 1.81 -8.43 -10.12
C SER A 38 1.64 -9.25 -8.85
N GLU A 39 1.51 -10.57 -8.98
CA GLU A 39 1.61 -11.50 -7.84
C GLU A 39 3.05 -11.96 -7.58
N SER A 40 4.00 -11.58 -8.45
CA SER A 40 5.41 -11.96 -8.31
C SER A 40 6.16 -10.95 -7.44
N LYS A 41 7.04 -11.47 -6.57
CA LYS A 41 8.00 -10.68 -5.77
C LYS A 41 9.38 -10.61 -6.42
N ASP A 42 9.50 -10.98 -7.68
CA ASP A 42 10.73 -10.83 -8.44
C ASP A 42 10.92 -9.36 -8.80
N VAL A 43 11.67 -8.64 -7.97
CA VAL A 43 11.87 -7.19 -8.05
C VAL A 43 13.35 -6.84 -8.18
N ASP A 44 13.64 -5.89 -9.04
CA ASP A 44 15.00 -5.37 -9.25
C ASP A 44 15.35 -4.35 -8.17
N ILE A 45 15.83 -4.84 -7.03
CA ILE A 45 16.16 -4.02 -5.85
C ILE A 45 17.11 -2.85 -6.17
N PRO A 46 18.19 -3.00 -6.96
CA PRO A 46 19.04 -1.90 -7.39
C PRO A 46 18.30 -0.70 -8.00
N HIS A 47 17.19 -0.89 -8.71
CA HIS A 47 16.43 0.17 -9.37
C HIS A 47 15.08 0.47 -8.70
N LEU A 48 14.70 -0.30 -7.68
CA LEU A 48 13.45 -0.15 -6.97
C LEU A 48 13.39 1.18 -6.20
N MET A 49 12.34 1.96 -6.37
CA MET A 49 12.08 3.21 -5.63
C MET A 49 11.06 2.99 -4.51
N GLU A 50 9.99 2.24 -4.80
CA GLU A 50 8.97 1.87 -3.83
C GLU A 50 8.43 0.48 -4.15
N LEU A 51 8.17 -0.31 -3.12
CA LEU A 51 7.44 -1.58 -3.21
C LEU A 51 6.37 -1.60 -2.14
N ARG A 52 5.15 -1.95 -2.57
CA ARG A 52 4.03 -2.28 -1.71
C ARG A 52 3.66 -3.73 -1.92
N ILE A 53 3.54 -4.47 -0.84
CA ILE A 53 2.97 -5.82 -0.81
C ILE A 53 1.71 -5.72 0.04
N PHE A 54 0.54 -5.84 -0.58
CA PHE A 54 -0.72 -5.55 0.06
C PHE A 54 -1.74 -6.68 -0.06
N SER A 55 -2.65 -6.69 0.91
CA SER A 55 -3.82 -7.56 0.98
C SER A 55 -4.99 -6.77 1.57
N GLU A 56 -6.16 -7.39 1.69
CA GLU A 56 -7.31 -6.72 2.31
C GLU A 56 -7.06 -6.29 3.76
N GLU A 57 -6.11 -6.92 4.46
CA GLU A 57 -5.87 -6.71 5.90
C GLU A 57 -4.53 -6.05 6.23
N SER A 58 -3.57 -6.01 5.29
CA SER A 58 -2.22 -5.54 5.60
C SER A 58 -1.50 -4.93 4.40
N GLU A 59 -0.49 -4.11 4.67
CA GLU A 59 0.45 -3.61 3.65
C GLU A 59 1.86 -3.53 4.23
N PHE A 60 2.82 -4.17 3.56
CA PHE A 60 4.24 -3.85 3.70
C PHE A 60 4.62 -2.83 2.64
N ARG A 61 5.14 -1.68 3.06
CA ARG A 61 5.67 -0.64 2.17
C ARG A 61 7.14 -0.45 2.47
N ILE A 62 7.98 -0.53 1.45
CA ILE A 62 9.41 -0.23 1.51
C ILE A 62 9.74 0.76 0.39
N PHE A 63 10.46 1.84 0.69
CA PHE A 63 10.76 2.88 -0.27
C PHE A 63 12.07 3.60 0.06
N ARG A 64 12.61 4.31 -0.92
CA ARG A 64 13.76 5.18 -0.76
C ARG A 64 13.62 6.43 -1.63
N TYR A 65 14.40 7.45 -1.33
CA TYR A 65 14.35 8.71 -2.07
C TYR A 65 15.32 8.73 -3.26
N ASP A 66 16.47 8.07 -3.11
CA ASP A 66 17.54 8.07 -4.10
C ASP A 66 18.02 6.65 -4.39
N LEU A 67 18.42 6.39 -5.64
CA LEU A 67 19.04 5.12 -6.01
C LEU A 67 20.34 4.91 -5.22
N GLY A 68 20.51 3.71 -4.68
CA GLY A 68 21.66 3.33 -3.86
C GLY A 68 21.58 3.75 -2.40
N SER A 69 20.56 4.50 -1.97
CA SER A 69 20.33 4.76 -0.54
C SER A 69 19.69 3.55 0.15
N ASP A 70 19.76 3.56 1.48
CA ASP A 70 18.98 2.66 2.33
C ASP A 70 17.48 2.88 2.11
N PHE A 71 16.71 1.82 2.34
CA PHE A 71 15.27 1.85 2.30
C PHE A 71 14.68 2.12 3.70
N PHE A 72 13.60 2.89 3.72
CA PHE A 72 12.67 2.97 4.84
C PHE A 72 11.52 2.03 4.59
N TRP A 73 11.05 1.35 5.63
CA TRP A 73 9.91 0.46 5.51
C TRP A 73 8.97 0.57 6.68
N ARG A 74 7.70 0.26 6.42
CA ARG A 74 6.65 0.06 7.42
C ARG A 74 5.79 -1.14 7.05
N TYR A 75 5.23 -1.76 8.07
CA TYR A 75 4.20 -2.78 7.96
C TYR A 75 2.98 -2.30 8.73
N ILE A 76 1.84 -2.31 8.04
CA ILE A 76 0.53 -2.05 8.60
C ILE A 76 -0.24 -3.37 8.59
N ASP A 77 -0.85 -3.71 9.73
CA ASP A 77 -1.70 -4.87 9.90
C ASP A 77 -2.93 -4.46 10.70
N ASP A 78 -4.10 -4.52 10.06
CA ASP A 78 -5.34 -4.08 10.68
C ASP A 78 -5.77 -4.99 11.84
N THR A 79 -5.33 -6.25 11.86
CA THR A 79 -5.57 -7.15 13.00
C THR A 79 -4.84 -6.61 14.24
N SER A 80 -3.54 -6.32 14.09
CA SER A 80 -2.74 -5.72 15.15
C SER A 80 -3.27 -4.33 15.55
N PHE A 81 -3.72 -3.53 14.59
CA PHE A 81 -4.28 -2.21 14.89
C PHE A 81 -5.57 -2.30 15.72
N ARG A 82 -6.53 -3.16 15.34
CA ARG A 82 -7.75 -3.41 16.14
C ARG A 82 -7.43 -3.86 17.56
N GLN A 83 -6.41 -4.68 17.75
CA GLN A 83 -5.97 -5.11 19.08
C GLN A 83 -5.40 -3.95 19.89
N ALA A 84 -4.60 -3.08 19.27
CA ALA A 84 -4.07 -1.88 19.92
C ALA A 84 -5.20 -0.92 20.33
N LEU A 85 -6.18 -0.70 19.45
CA LEU A 85 -7.37 0.11 19.76
C LEU A 85 -8.17 -0.43 20.93
N GLY A 86 -8.16 -1.74 21.17
CA GLY A 86 -8.83 -2.34 22.33
C GLY A 86 -8.29 -1.86 23.69
N GLN A 87 -7.12 -1.22 23.72
CA GLN A 87 -6.52 -0.60 24.92
C GLN A 87 -6.85 0.89 25.05
N GLU A 88 -7.58 1.47 24.10
CA GLU A 88 -8.04 2.86 24.16
C GLU A 88 -9.24 2.99 25.11
N ASP A 89 -9.20 4.04 25.94
CA ASP A 89 -10.25 4.33 26.92
C ASP A 89 -11.42 5.09 26.29
N ASP A 90 -11.13 5.94 25.29
CA ASP A 90 -12.15 6.68 24.56
C ASP A 90 -12.91 5.76 23.59
N GLU A 91 -14.20 5.56 23.83
CA GLU A 91 -15.05 4.66 23.03
C GLU A 91 -15.16 5.08 21.55
N PHE A 92 -15.00 6.38 21.23
CA PHE A 92 -14.96 6.83 19.84
C PHE A 92 -13.63 6.44 19.18
N LEU A 93 -12.49 6.68 19.84
CA LEU A 93 -11.17 6.36 19.30
C LEU A 93 -10.86 4.86 19.26
N LYS A 94 -11.51 4.09 20.12
CA LYS A 94 -11.45 2.62 20.20
C LYS A 94 -12.13 1.91 19.03
N ASP A 95 -13.15 2.53 18.41
CA ASP A 95 -13.80 1.97 17.23
C ASP A 95 -12.90 2.15 16.00
N PHE A 96 -12.46 1.03 15.43
CA PHE A 96 -11.65 0.99 14.22
C PHE A 96 -12.26 1.78 13.06
N ASN A 97 -13.59 1.78 12.91
CA ASN A 97 -14.24 2.49 11.80
C ASN A 97 -14.14 4.02 11.93
N ASN A 98 -13.90 4.54 13.14
CA ASN A 98 -13.60 5.96 13.35
C ASN A 98 -12.11 6.25 13.09
N ARG A 99 -11.27 5.23 12.95
CA ARG A 99 -9.82 5.35 12.75
C ARG A 99 -9.38 5.08 11.31
N ILE A 100 -10.32 4.75 10.43
CA ILE A 100 -10.05 4.51 9.01
C ILE A 100 -11.12 5.14 8.11
N PHE A 101 -10.76 5.36 6.85
CA PHE A 101 -11.71 5.76 5.80
C PHE A 101 -11.34 5.11 4.47
N ASP A 102 -12.24 4.30 3.91
CA ASP A 102 -12.02 3.62 2.64
C ASP A 102 -12.56 4.45 1.47
N GLU A 103 -11.71 4.66 0.48
CA GLU A 103 -12.03 5.37 -0.77
C GLU A 103 -11.95 4.43 -1.97
N ILE A 104 -12.78 4.67 -2.97
CA ILE A 104 -12.75 3.99 -4.26
C ILE A 104 -12.18 4.94 -5.31
N HIS A 105 -11.07 4.57 -5.92
CA HIS A 105 -10.40 5.34 -6.97
C HIS A 105 -10.56 4.61 -8.30
N LEU A 106 -11.07 5.30 -9.32
CA LEU A 106 -11.22 4.73 -10.66
C LEU A 106 -9.86 4.65 -11.34
N LEU A 107 -9.61 3.53 -12.02
CA LEU A 107 -8.43 3.38 -12.88
C LEU A 107 -8.62 4.24 -14.14
N ASP A 108 -7.54 4.87 -14.60
CA ASP A 108 -7.50 5.46 -15.94
C ASP A 108 -7.41 4.33 -16.97
N CYS A 109 -8.57 3.86 -17.41
CA CYS A 109 -8.73 2.70 -18.29
C CYS A 109 -9.63 3.03 -19.48
N ASP A 110 -9.13 2.77 -20.69
CA ASP A 110 -9.87 2.68 -21.94
C ASP A 110 -10.52 1.30 -22.03
N ARG A 111 -11.81 1.25 -21.66
CA ARG A 111 -12.58 0.01 -21.55
C ARG A 111 -12.81 -0.70 -22.89
N GLU A 112 -12.67 0.02 -24.00
CA GLU A 112 -12.87 -0.57 -25.34
C GLU A 112 -11.62 -1.34 -25.80
N LYS A 113 -10.44 -1.00 -25.26
CA LYS A 113 -9.17 -1.63 -25.61
C LYS A 113 -8.64 -2.58 -24.54
N SER A 114 -9.08 -2.40 -23.29
CA SER A 114 -8.61 -3.18 -22.15
C SER A 114 -9.39 -4.48 -22.01
N HIS A 115 -8.70 -5.61 -21.93
CA HIS A 115 -9.32 -6.93 -21.83
C HIS A 115 -8.48 -7.88 -20.96
N GLY A 116 -9.13 -8.57 -20.02
CA GLY A 116 -8.47 -9.50 -19.12
C GLY A 116 -7.46 -8.78 -18.24
N TYR A 117 -6.17 -9.12 -18.36
CA TYR A 117 -5.08 -8.56 -17.56
C TYR A 117 -4.29 -7.44 -18.26
N SER A 118 -4.63 -7.09 -19.51
CA SER A 118 -3.99 -6.01 -20.27
C SER A 118 -4.91 -4.79 -20.30
N TYR A 119 -4.36 -3.65 -19.90
CA TYR A 119 -5.08 -2.39 -19.75
C TYR A 119 -4.38 -1.30 -20.55
N PHE A 120 -5.20 -0.41 -21.11
CA PHE A 120 -4.74 0.79 -21.78
C PHE A 120 -5.30 2.00 -21.04
N THR A 121 -4.46 3.00 -20.78
CA THR A 121 -4.95 4.30 -20.34
C THR A 121 -5.74 4.98 -21.45
N ARG A 122 -6.56 5.98 -21.11
CA ARG A 122 -7.26 6.77 -22.14
C ARG A 122 -6.32 7.51 -23.09
N ALA A 123 -5.09 7.77 -22.65
CA ALA A 123 -4.02 8.35 -23.47
C ALA A 123 -3.27 7.30 -24.32
N GLY A 124 -3.52 6.01 -24.12
CA GLY A 124 -2.97 4.91 -24.92
C GLY A 124 -1.72 4.23 -24.35
N ALA A 125 -1.32 4.53 -23.11
CA ALA A 125 -0.23 3.78 -22.45
C ALA A 125 -0.73 2.42 -21.97
N GLU A 126 0.09 1.38 -22.10
CA GLU A 126 -0.27 0.02 -21.67
C GLU A 126 0.24 -0.28 -20.26
N TYR A 127 -0.55 -1.02 -19.47
CA TYR A 127 -0.16 -1.57 -18.18
C TYR A 127 -0.90 -2.89 -17.90
N SER A 128 -0.39 -3.67 -16.94
CA SER A 128 -1.03 -4.91 -16.49
C SER A 128 -1.34 -4.87 -15.00
N LEU A 129 -2.43 -5.51 -14.60
CA LEU A 129 -2.80 -5.71 -13.19
C LEU A 129 -3.01 -7.19 -12.92
N PRO A 130 -2.79 -7.69 -11.69
CA PRO A 130 -3.08 -9.07 -11.29
C PRO A 130 -4.57 -9.31 -10.98
N ALA A 131 -5.45 -8.57 -11.65
CA ALA A 131 -6.90 -8.73 -11.58
C ALA A 131 -7.45 -8.61 -13.00
N GLU A 132 -8.46 -9.40 -13.34
CA GLU A 132 -9.10 -9.30 -14.66
C GLU A 132 -10.16 -8.20 -14.67
N ASN A 133 -10.18 -7.41 -15.74
CA ASN A 133 -11.17 -6.37 -16.01
C ASN A 133 -11.40 -5.40 -14.82
N ALA A 134 -10.33 -5.11 -14.09
CA ALA A 134 -10.31 -4.17 -12.99
C ALA A 134 -10.70 -2.77 -13.50
N GLU A 135 -11.56 -2.11 -12.73
CA GLU A 135 -12.05 -0.77 -13.02
C GLU A 135 -11.61 0.24 -11.96
N LYS A 136 -11.27 -0.23 -10.76
CA LYS A 136 -11.02 0.63 -9.60
C LYS A 136 -10.09 -0.04 -8.60
N ILE A 137 -9.62 0.76 -7.66
CA ILE A 137 -8.87 0.31 -6.49
C ILE A 137 -9.54 0.83 -5.24
N MET A 138 -9.42 0.08 -4.16
CA MET A 138 -9.81 0.52 -2.83
C MET A 138 -8.56 0.98 -2.07
N ILE A 139 -8.59 2.20 -1.58
CA ILE A 139 -7.56 2.79 -0.72
C ILE A 139 -8.13 2.91 0.70
N ARG A 140 -7.36 2.49 1.70
CA ARG A 140 -7.68 2.71 3.11
C ARG A 140 -6.82 3.82 3.66
N ASN A 141 -7.46 4.89 4.11
CA ASN A 141 -6.84 6.01 4.80
C ASN A 141 -6.85 5.76 6.31
N TYR A 142 -5.74 6.05 6.98
CA TYR A 142 -5.62 5.96 8.43
C TYR A 142 -5.75 7.34 9.05
N LEU A 143 -6.70 7.43 9.99
CA LEU A 143 -7.18 8.67 10.55
C LEU A 143 -6.59 8.91 11.95
N ASP A 144 -6.41 10.18 12.26
CA ASP A 144 -6.01 10.64 13.58
C ASP A 144 -6.68 11.96 13.93
N TYR A 145 -6.89 12.15 15.22
CA TYR A 145 -7.59 13.30 15.76
C TYR A 145 -6.66 14.06 16.69
N ASP A 146 -6.55 15.36 16.49
CA ASP A 146 -5.84 16.21 17.44
C ASP A 146 -6.65 16.41 18.73
N LYS A 147 -6.05 17.09 19.71
CA LYS A 147 -6.69 17.43 20.99
C LYS A 147 -7.97 18.27 20.87
N ASN A 148 -8.22 18.89 19.72
CA ASN A 148 -9.41 19.69 19.45
C ASN A 148 -10.46 18.90 18.65
N GLY A 149 -10.21 17.62 18.36
CA GLY A 149 -11.06 16.77 17.53
C GLY A 149 -10.89 17.00 16.03
N MET A 150 -9.84 17.70 15.58
CA MET A 150 -9.59 17.92 14.16
C MET A 150 -8.98 16.68 13.51
N LEU A 151 -9.65 16.21 12.46
CA LEU A 151 -9.27 15.03 11.70
C LEU A 151 -8.08 15.31 10.76
N SER A 152 -7.17 14.35 10.67
CA SER A 152 -6.11 14.29 9.66
C SER A 152 -5.96 12.88 9.09
N VAL A 153 -5.64 12.80 7.80
CA VAL A 153 -5.17 11.56 7.16
C VAL A 153 -3.66 11.52 7.30
N ASN A 154 -3.13 10.53 8.03
CA ASN A 154 -1.70 10.43 8.28
C ASN A 154 -0.98 9.45 7.34
N ASP A 155 -1.70 8.46 6.83
CA ASP A 155 -1.15 7.46 5.92
C ASP A 155 -2.28 6.77 5.15
N PHE A 156 -1.92 6.05 4.10
CA PHE A 156 -2.86 5.24 3.33
C PHE A 156 -2.20 3.98 2.80
N ARG A 157 -3.02 2.96 2.54
CA ARG A 157 -2.60 1.74 1.87
C ARG A 157 -3.55 1.33 0.76
N ILE A 158 -3.05 0.53 -0.18
CA ILE A 158 -3.89 -0.17 -1.14
C ILE A 158 -4.51 -1.38 -0.41
N VAL A 159 -5.82 -1.57 -0.56
CA VAL A 159 -6.56 -2.69 0.04
C VAL A 159 -6.75 -3.80 -0.97
N LYS A 160 -7.28 -3.45 -2.15
CA LYS A 160 -7.52 -4.39 -3.24
C LYS A 160 -7.79 -3.68 -4.56
N ILE A 161 -7.63 -4.45 -5.62
CA ILE A 161 -7.99 -4.11 -7.00
C ILE A 161 -9.39 -4.70 -7.26
N LEU A 162 -10.25 -3.94 -7.92
CA LEU A 162 -11.70 -4.19 -8.06
C LEU A 162 -12.20 -3.96 -9.47
#